data_AF-A0A945JRR5-F1
#
_entry.id   AF-A0A945JRR5-F1
#
_cell.length_a   1.000
_cell.length_b   1.000
_cell.length_c   1.000
_cell.angle_alpha   90.00
_cell.angle_beta   90.00
_cell.angle_gamma   90.00
#
_symmetry.space_group_name_H-M   'P 1'
#
loop_
_entity.id
_entity.type
_entity.pdbx_description
1 polymer ?
#
loop_
_entity_poly.entity_id
_entity_poly.type
_entity_poly.pdbx_seq_one_letter_code
_entity_poly.pdbx_strand_id
1 'polypeptide(L)'
;MMSAFLAGDPSYDGVFVTAVRTTGIFCRTSCTARKPKAQNVEFFPSVEEAASAGYRPCKRCRPLEVPGQEPDWLAPLMSQLDDEPTRRWTDADLRSAGLHPDRVRRWFKTTHGTTFHAFARARRLGLALNRVQDGDAVARVAFDHGYESLSGFNTAFRELLGSAPTSTSTVPLFVQRLATPLGPMVAAASDAGLCLLEFADEPRLERQVRLLSRHVNARLVPGSHQILTTLAAELEAYFAAEGHTFSVPLQLLGTPFQQQVWEALLAIPYGVTRSYAELATSIGRPTAARAVARSNGDNRLAIIIPCHRVIGADGSPTGYGGGVWRKQRLLELEAGSASVGQAASAGKSP
;
A
#
# COMPACT_ATOMS: atom_id res chain seq x y z
N MET A 1 13.14 -3.77 20.91
CA MET A 1 13.95 -2.90 20.02
C MET A 1 15.30 -3.53 19.65
N MET A 2 16.20 -3.84 20.59
CA MET A 2 17.52 -4.41 20.26
C MET A 2 17.48 -5.70 19.42
N SER A 3 16.65 -6.67 19.79
CA SER A 3 16.50 -7.92 19.02
C SER A 3 16.09 -7.67 17.57
N ALA A 4 15.06 -6.82 17.35
CA ALA A 4 14.61 -6.43 16.01
C ALA A 4 15.70 -5.73 15.18
N PHE A 5 16.46 -4.81 15.80
CA PHE A 5 17.58 -4.15 15.13
C PHE A 5 18.70 -5.12 14.74
N LEU A 6 19.06 -6.07 15.60
CA LEU A 6 20.08 -7.07 15.31
C LEU A 6 19.64 -8.04 14.21
N ALA A 7 18.37 -8.45 14.22
CA ALA A 7 17.76 -9.28 13.19
C ALA A 7 17.64 -8.57 11.82
N GLY A 8 17.74 -7.23 11.80
CA GLY A 8 17.51 -6.48 10.57
C GLY A 8 16.03 -6.47 10.15
N ASP A 9 15.12 -6.56 11.13
CA ASP A 9 13.70 -6.81 10.88
C ASP A 9 13.02 -5.57 10.26
N PRO A 10 12.59 -5.63 8.99
CA PRO A 10 11.95 -4.50 8.32
C PRO A 10 10.56 -4.20 8.86
N SER A 11 9.93 -5.11 9.60
CA SER A 11 8.64 -4.85 10.23
C SER A 11 8.72 -3.82 11.36
N TYR A 12 9.91 -3.40 11.78
CA TYR A 12 10.09 -2.32 12.75
C TYR A 12 10.58 -1.01 12.12
N ASP A 13 10.72 -0.94 10.79
CA ASP A 13 11.02 0.31 10.10
C ASP A 13 9.86 1.30 10.30
N GLY A 14 10.16 2.50 10.81
CA GLY A 14 9.16 3.51 11.13
C GLY A 14 8.54 3.39 12.54
N VAL A 15 8.81 2.30 13.27
CA VAL A 15 8.39 2.14 14.68
C VAL A 15 9.34 2.87 15.62
N PHE A 16 10.63 2.71 15.36
CA PHE A 16 11.70 3.40 16.06
C PHE A 16 12.92 3.44 15.15
N VAL A 17 13.83 4.38 15.41
CA VAL A 17 15.15 4.39 14.78
C VAL A 17 16.22 4.01 15.79
N THR A 18 17.26 3.39 15.28
CA THR A 18 18.43 2.97 16.06
C THR A 18 19.54 3.98 15.88
N ALA A 19 19.88 4.71 16.93
CA ALA A 19 20.96 5.66 16.97
C ALA A 19 22.24 5.03 17.53
N VAL A 20 23.37 5.26 16.88
CA VAL A 20 24.66 4.67 17.25
C VAL A 20 25.55 5.76 17.84
N ARG A 21 25.76 5.71 19.15
CA ARG A 21 26.52 6.72 19.93
C ARG A 21 27.90 7.00 19.34
N THR A 22 28.62 5.94 18.94
CA THR A 22 29.99 6.06 18.45
C THR A 22 30.12 6.71 17.08
N THR A 23 29.10 6.66 16.23
CA THR A 23 29.15 7.23 14.88
C THR A 23 28.32 8.49 14.73
N GLY A 24 27.43 8.78 15.70
CA GLY A 24 26.46 9.86 15.60
C GLY A 24 25.48 9.65 14.43
N ILE A 25 25.15 8.40 14.10
CA ILE A 25 24.26 8.04 12.98
C ILE A 25 23.04 7.30 13.51
N PHE A 26 21.84 7.66 13.03
CA PHE A 26 20.65 6.84 13.23
C PHE A 26 20.24 6.10 11.96
N CYS A 27 19.67 4.90 12.15
CA CYS A 27 19.35 3.92 11.13
C CYS A 27 17.93 3.37 11.32
N ARG A 28 17.33 2.88 10.23
CA ARG A 28 16.18 1.97 10.29
C ARG A 28 16.60 0.60 10.84
N THR A 29 15.64 -0.22 11.28
CA THR A 29 15.93 -1.56 11.80
C THR A 29 16.45 -2.48 10.68
N SER A 30 15.91 -2.35 9.46
CA SER A 30 16.34 -3.07 8.25
C SER A 30 17.74 -2.69 7.73
N CYS A 31 18.43 -1.74 8.36
CA CYS A 31 19.71 -1.25 7.86
C CYS A 31 20.77 -2.36 7.85
N THR A 32 21.33 -2.62 6.66
CA THR A 32 22.38 -3.63 6.40
C THR A 32 23.79 -3.15 6.77
N ALA A 33 23.93 -1.98 7.41
CA ALA A 33 25.20 -1.55 7.97
C ALA A 33 25.66 -2.51 9.08
N ARG A 34 26.98 -2.58 9.30
CA ARG A 34 27.57 -3.40 10.36
C ARG A 34 26.93 -3.05 11.70
N LYS A 35 26.37 -4.06 12.38
CA LYS A 35 25.68 -3.84 13.65
C LYS A 35 26.71 -3.44 14.74
N PRO A 36 26.52 -2.32 15.45
CA PRO A 36 27.36 -1.90 16.57
C PRO A 36 27.15 -2.79 17.80
N LYS A 37 28.02 -2.67 18.80
CA LYS A 37 27.85 -3.31 20.11
C LYS A 37 26.62 -2.74 20.81
N ALA A 38 25.89 -3.57 21.55
CA ALA A 38 24.65 -3.20 22.22
C ALA A 38 24.78 -1.95 23.12
N GLN A 39 25.91 -1.82 23.83
CA GLN A 39 26.22 -0.66 24.68
C GLN A 39 26.31 0.69 23.93
N ASN A 40 26.52 0.67 22.61
CA ASN A 40 26.67 1.87 21.77
C ASN A 40 25.37 2.25 21.06
N VAL A 41 24.26 1.62 21.42
CA VAL A 41 22.98 1.78 20.74
C VAL A 41 21.97 2.44 21.67
N GLU A 42 21.22 3.37 21.11
CA GLU A 42 20.05 4.01 21.69
C GLU A 42 18.90 3.95 20.68
N PHE A 43 17.67 4.03 21.15
CA PHE A 43 16.49 3.98 20.30
C PHE A 43 15.66 5.24 20.49
N PHE A 44 15.15 5.77 19.38
CA PHE A 44 14.22 6.90 19.37
C PHE A 44 12.92 6.48 18.70
N PRO A 45 11.76 6.93 19.19
CA PRO A 45 10.45 6.59 18.60
C PRO A 45 10.26 7.22 17.21
N SER A 46 10.99 8.28 16.87
CA SER A 46 10.89 8.93 15.56
C SER A 46 12.23 9.42 15.01
N VAL A 47 12.26 9.75 13.72
CA VAL A 47 13.45 10.32 13.07
C VAL A 47 13.72 11.76 13.55
N GLU A 48 12.67 12.51 13.89
CA GLU A 48 12.72 13.87 14.40
C GLU A 48 13.36 13.90 15.79
N GLU A 49 13.01 12.97 16.67
CA GLU A 49 13.61 12.87 17.99
C GLU A 49 15.09 12.49 17.91
N ALA A 50 15.45 11.53 17.05
CA ALA A 50 16.85 11.18 16.84
C ALA A 50 17.67 12.35 16.27
N ALA A 51 17.10 13.12 15.33
CA ALA A 51 17.74 14.31 14.77
C ALA A 51 17.90 15.41 15.83
N SER A 52 16.87 15.65 16.65
CA SER A 52 16.89 16.63 17.74
C SER A 52 17.90 16.27 18.83
N ALA A 53 18.15 14.97 19.04
CA ALA A 53 19.21 14.45 19.90
C ALA A 53 20.63 14.52 19.27
N GLY A 54 20.78 15.12 18.09
CA GLY A 54 22.07 15.38 17.45
C GLY A 54 22.59 14.26 16.55
N TYR A 55 21.79 13.22 16.28
CA TYR A 55 22.19 12.14 15.37
C TYR A 55 21.91 12.50 13.91
N ARG A 56 22.79 12.08 13.01
CA ARG A 56 22.64 12.29 11.56
C ARG A 56 22.00 11.08 10.88
N PRO A 57 21.22 11.28 9.80
CA PRO A 57 20.59 10.16 9.10
C PRO A 57 21.62 9.29 8.38
N CYS A 58 21.45 7.98 8.47
CA CYS A 58 22.30 7.03 7.75
C CYS A 58 22.13 7.17 6.23
N LYS A 59 23.24 7.38 5.51
CA LYS A 59 23.23 7.48 4.03
C LYS A 59 22.92 6.15 3.32
N ARG A 60 22.99 5.02 4.04
CA ARG A 60 22.78 3.67 3.48
C ARG A 60 21.31 3.25 3.52
N CYS A 61 20.67 3.32 4.70
CA CYS A 61 19.25 3.00 4.81
C CYS A 61 18.33 4.21 4.66
N ARG A 62 18.91 5.42 4.59
CA ARG A 62 18.22 6.69 4.33
C ARG A 62 16.92 6.83 5.15
N PRO A 63 17.04 6.85 6.48
CA PRO A 63 15.88 6.71 7.38
C PRO A 63 14.84 7.84 7.24
N LEU A 64 15.19 8.96 6.60
CA LEU A 64 14.28 10.06 6.30
C LEU A 64 13.43 9.85 5.05
N GLU A 65 13.81 8.94 4.14
CA GLU A 65 12.96 8.58 3.00
C GLU A 65 11.84 7.63 3.49
N VAL A 66 10.67 7.62 2.86
CA VAL A 66 9.64 6.61 3.19
C VAL A 66 9.95 5.31 2.42
N PRO A 67 10.04 4.14 3.09
CA PRO A 67 10.28 2.88 2.40
C PRO A 67 9.20 2.61 1.33
N GLY A 68 9.62 2.41 0.08
CA GLY A 68 8.72 2.18 -1.06
C GLY A 68 8.29 3.47 -1.78
N GLN A 69 8.64 4.65 -1.27
CA GLN A 69 8.48 5.90 -2.01
C GLN A 69 9.46 5.94 -3.19
N GLU A 70 8.98 6.50 -4.30
CA GLU A 70 9.78 6.72 -5.48
C GLU A 70 10.89 7.73 -5.17
N PRO A 71 12.15 7.46 -5.52
CA PRO A 71 13.22 8.43 -5.30
C PRO A 71 13.02 9.70 -6.14
N ASP A 72 13.44 10.86 -5.63
CA ASP A 72 13.31 12.16 -6.33
C ASP A 72 13.90 12.15 -7.74
N TRP A 73 15.01 11.43 -7.95
CA TRP A 73 15.65 11.32 -9.26
C TRP A 73 14.80 10.55 -10.29
N LEU A 74 13.82 9.77 -9.84
CA LEU A 74 12.92 8.97 -10.67
C LEU A 74 11.57 9.65 -10.88
N ALA A 75 11.15 10.53 -9.96
CA ALA A 75 9.84 11.19 -9.99
C ALA A 75 9.49 11.85 -11.34
N PRO A 76 10.41 12.55 -12.04
CA PRO A 76 10.10 13.10 -13.37
C PRO A 76 9.75 12.03 -14.42
N LEU A 77 10.41 10.87 -14.38
CA LEU A 77 10.12 9.77 -15.30
C LEU A 77 8.74 9.16 -15.00
N MET A 78 8.38 9.04 -13.73
CA MET A 78 7.09 8.50 -13.32
C MET A 78 5.95 9.45 -13.69
N SER A 79 6.12 10.76 -13.51
CA SER A 79 5.19 11.79 -13.99
C SER A 79 4.98 11.69 -15.50
N GLN A 80 6.05 11.62 -16.30
CA GLN A 80 5.90 11.48 -17.75
C GLN A 80 5.24 10.15 -18.15
N LEU A 81 5.48 9.07 -17.41
CA LEU A 81 4.81 7.79 -17.63
C LEU A 81 3.30 7.88 -17.34
N ASP A 82 2.89 8.74 -16.40
CA ASP A 82 1.50 9.04 -16.09
C ASP A 82 0.84 9.95 -17.14
N ASP A 83 1.55 10.99 -17.58
CA ASP A 83 1.08 11.96 -18.58
C ASP A 83 0.98 11.34 -19.99
N GLU A 84 1.86 10.40 -20.32
CA GLU A 84 1.93 9.72 -21.62
C GLU A 84 1.73 8.19 -21.49
N PRO A 85 0.56 7.71 -21.03
CA PRO A 85 0.39 6.32 -20.59
C PRO A 85 0.40 5.30 -21.73
N THR A 86 0.23 5.75 -22.98
CA THR A 86 0.26 4.93 -24.19
C THR A 86 1.60 4.97 -24.93
N ARG A 87 2.55 5.82 -24.50
CA ARG A 87 3.85 5.96 -25.15
C ARG A 87 4.69 4.69 -25.06
N ARG A 88 5.48 4.42 -26.10
CA ARG A 88 6.54 3.41 -26.08
C ARG A 88 7.83 4.04 -25.57
N TRP A 89 8.40 3.46 -24.53
CA TRP A 89 9.64 3.91 -23.93
C TRP A 89 10.85 3.12 -24.45
N THR A 90 11.98 3.80 -24.59
CA THR A 90 13.27 3.26 -24.99
C THR A 90 14.39 3.74 -24.06
N ASP A 91 15.55 3.08 -24.11
CA ASP A 91 16.77 3.55 -23.42
C ASP A 91 17.22 4.94 -23.89
N ALA A 92 16.91 5.32 -25.14
CA ALA A 92 17.23 6.65 -25.65
C ALA A 92 16.37 7.73 -24.97
N ASP A 93 15.10 7.44 -24.71
CA ASP A 93 14.22 8.33 -23.93
C ASP A 93 14.76 8.54 -22.52
N LEU A 94 15.16 7.45 -21.84
CA LEU A 94 15.74 7.51 -20.50
C LEU A 94 17.00 8.38 -20.46
N ARG A 95 17.89 8.22 -21.44
CA ARG A 95 19.13 9.04 -21.54
C ARG A 95 18.81 10.50 -21.80
N SER A 96 17.81 10.78 -22.64
CA SER A 96 17.38 12.14 -22.96
C SER A 96 16.78 12.85 -21.75
N ALA A 97 16.15 12.10 -20.83
CA ALA A 97 15.69 12.57 -19.53
C ALA A 97 16.82 12.68 -18.47
N GLY A 98 18.09 12.47 -18.85
CA GLY A 98 19.23 12.53 -17.92
C GLY A 98 19.37 11.30 -17.01
N LEU A 99 18.70 10.20 -17.32
CA LEU A 99 18.70 8.98 -16.51
C LEU A 99 19.63 7.91 -17.10
N HIS A 100 20.30 7.18 -16.21
CA HIS A 100 21.06 5.99 -16.59
C HIS A 100 20.14 4.76 -16.64
N PRO A 101 19.97 4.10 -17.80
CA PRO A 101 19.06 2.95 -17.94
C PRO A 101 19.32 1.82 -16.94
N ASP A 102 20.58 1.53 -16.62
CA ASP A 102 20.94 0.49 -15.65
C ASP A 102 20.49 0.81 -14.23
N ARG A 103 20.53 2.09 -13.84
CA ARG A 103 20.06 2.56 -12.53
C ARG A 103 18.55 2.39 -12.43
N VAL A 104 17.82 2.82 -13.45
CA VAL A 104 16.35 2.66 -13.56
C VAL A 104 16.00 1.17 -13.51
N ARG A 105 16.65 0.35 -14.33
CA ARG A 105 16.42 -1.10 -14.39
C ARG A 105 16.65 -1.77 -13.04
N ARG A 106 17.73 -1.43 -12.34
CA ARG A 106 18.04 -2.02 -11.02
C ARG A 106 16.97 -1.65 -10.00
N TRP A 107 16.56 -0.38 -9.96
CA TRP A 107 15.51 0.06 -9.05
C TRP A 107 14.18 -0.67 -9.33
N PHE A 108 13.73 -0.74 -10.58
CA PHE A 108 12.49 -1.46 -10.94
C PHE A 108 12.56 -2.95 -10.62
N LYS A 109 13.72 -3.60 -10.80
CA LYS A 109 13.88 -5.01 -10.45
C LYS A 109 13.75 -5.24 -8.95
N THR A 110 14.34 -4.35 -8.14
CA THR A 110 14.28 -4.44 -6.68
C THR A 110 12.88 -4.10 -6.15
N THR A 111 12.24 -3.06 -6.68
CA THR A 111 10.96 -2.54 -6.16
C THR A 111 9.74 -3.24 -6.74
N HIS A 112 9.75 -3.56 -8.03
CA HIS A 112 8.60 -4.13 -8.77
C HIS A 112 8.84 -5.55 -9.31
N GLY A 113 10.02 -6.12 -9.12
CA GLY A 113 10.36 -7.46 -9.63
C GLY A 113 10.52 -7.53 -11.16
N THR A 114 10.49 -6.40 -11.85
CA THR A 114 10.52 -6.34 -13.33
C THR A 114 11.42 -5.21 -13.82
N THR A 115 11.54 -5.01 -15.13
CA THR A 115 12.26 -3.85 -15.70
C THR A 115 11.29 -2.70 -15.98
N PHE A 116 11.77 -1.46 -16.02
CA PHE A 116 10.95 -0.30 -16.41
C PHE A 116 10.22 -0.50 -17.73
N HIS A 117 10.91 -0.99 -18.77
CA HIS A 117 10.30 -1.26 -20.08
C HIS A 117 9.18 -2.29 -20.00
N ALA A 118 9.37 -3.36 -19.23
CA ALA A 118 8.32 -4.36 -19.03
C ALA A 118 7.15 -3.82 -18.20
N PHE A 119 7.42 -2.98 -17.19
CA PHE A 119 6.43 -2.28 -16.40
C PHE A 119 5.57 -1.33 -17.26
N ALA A 120 6.21 -0.44 -18.02
CA ALA A 120 5.53 0.51 -18.92
C ALA A 120 4.71 -0.22 -19.99
N ARG A 121 5.26 -1.29 -20.58
CA ARG A 121 4.52 -2.13 -21.54
C ARG A 121 3.30 -2.79 -20.91
N ALA A 122 3.42 -3.31 -19.69
CA ALA A 122 2.31 -3.98 -19.00
C ALA A 122 1.18 -2.99 -18.68
N ARG A 123 1.52 -1.80 -18.18
CA ARG A 123 0.56 -0.70 -17.96
C ARG A 123 -0.23 -0.36 -19.22
N ARG A 124 0.48 -0.15 -20.33
CA ARG A 124 -0.12 0.18 -21.61
C ARG A 124 -1.05 -0.91 -22.14
N LEU A 125 -0.69 -2.17 -21.96
CA LEU A 125 -1.55 -3.31 -22.34
C LEU A 125 -2.80 -3.40 -21.47
N GLY A 126 -2.72 -3.07 -20.18
CA GLY A 126 -3.90 -3.02 -19.31
C GLY A 126 -4.88 -1.91 -19.68
N LEU A 127 -4.39 -0.74 -20.07
CA LEU A 127 -5.23 0.34 -20.60
C LEU A 127 -5.90 -0.06 -21.92
N ALA A 128 -5.16 -0.76 -22.79
CA ALA A 128 -5.72 -1.32 -24.01
C ALA A 128 -6.83 -2.36 -23.72
N LEU A 129 -6.68 -3.18 -22.68
CA LEU A 129 -7.70 -4.16 -22.28
C LEU A 129 -9.02 -3.46 -21.89
N ASN A 130 -8.99 -2.39 -21.11
CA ASN A 130 -10.21 -1.61 -20.78
C ASN A 130 -10.97 -1.18 -22.04
N ARG A 131 -10.28 -0.53 -22.99
CA ARG A 131 -10.94 -0.06 -24.22
C ARG A 131 -11.50 -1.19 -25.07
N VAL A 132 -10.79 -2.32 -25.16
CA VAL A 132 -11.31 -3.51 -25.86
C VAL A 132 -12.56 -4.06 -25.17
N GLN A 133 -12.62 -4.05 -23.83
CA GLN A 133 -13.81 -4.47 -23.08
C GLN A 133 -14.99 -3.49 -23.26
N ASP A 134 -14.70 -2.20 -23.40
CA ASP A 134 -15.69 -1.15 -23.72
C ASP A 134 -16.22 -1.23 -25.17
N GLY A 135 -15.70 -2.18 -25.97
CA GLY A 135 -16.17 -2.46 -27.32
C GLY A 135 -15.36 -1.78 -28.43
N ASP A 136 -14.25 -1.12 -28.12
CA ASP A 136 -13.40 -0.51 -29.15
C ASP A 136 -12.80 -1.58 -30.08
N ALA A 137 -12.69 -1.23 -31.36
CA ALA A 137 -12.06 -2.09 -32.36
C ALA A 137 -10.58 -2.36 -31.98
N VAL A 138 -10.24 -3.64 -31.80
CA VAL A 138 -8.89 -4.10 -31.40
C VAL A 138 -7.77 -3.49 -32.25
N ALA A 139 -8.01 -3.32 -33.55
CA ALA A 139 -7.05 -2.69 -34.45
C ALA A 139 -6.75 -1.23 -34.09
N ARG A 140 -7.79 -0.45 -33.81
CA ARG A 140 -7.65 0.95 -33.38
C ARG A 140 -6.93 1.02 -32.04
N VAL A 141 -7.33 0.19 -31.07
CA VAL A 141 -6.69 0.15 -29.75
C VAL A 141 -5.20 -0.17 -29.87
N ALA A 142 -4.81 -1.13 -30.71
CA ALA A 142 -3.40 -1.49 -30.89
C ALA A 142 -2.55 -0.28 -31.33
N PHE A 143 -3.00 0.47 -32.34
CA PHE A 143 -2.28 1.65 -32.83
C PHE A 143 -2.29 2.82 -31.85
N ASP A 144 -3.44 3.09 -31.21
CA ASP A 144 -3.57 4.12 -30.17
C ASP A 144 -2.63 3.85 -28.97
N HIS A 145 -2.22 2.60 -28.77
CA HIS A 145 -1.30 2.16 -27.72
C HIS A 145 0.12 1.90 -28.23
N GLY A 146 0.53 2.56 -29.31
CA GLY A 146 1.92 2.60 -29.76
C GLY A 146 2.46 1.26 -30.26
N TYR A 147 1.59 0.38 -30.78
CA TYR A 147 2.01 -0.81 -31.52
C TYR A 147 2.03 -0.52 -33.02
N GLU A 148 3.11 -0.93 -33.68
CA GLU A 148 3.30 -0.78 -35.13
C GLU A 148 2.53 -1.85 -35.92
N SER A 149 2.04 -2.90 -35.26
CA SER A 149 1.30 -3.98 -35.91
C SER A 149 0.31 -4.68 -34.97
N LEU A 150 -0.78 -5.19 -35.56
CA LEU A 150 -1.79 -5.98 -34.86
C LEU A 150 -1.22 -7.32 -34.34
N SER A 151 -0.32 -7.93 -35.09
CA SER A 151 0.34 -9.19 -34.69
C SER A 151 1.23 -8.98 -33.46
N GLY A 152 2.01 -7.89 -33.44
CA GLY A 152 2.82 -7.51 -32.28
C GLY A 152 1.97 -7.23 -31.04
N PHE A 153 0.85 -6.54 -31.21
CA PHE A 153 -0.13 -6.32 -30.13
C PHE A 153 -0.69 -7.64 -29.61
N ASN A 154 -1.24 -8.48 -30.48
CA ASN A 154 -1.85 -9.77 -30.11
C ASN A 154 -0.86 -10.73 -29.43
N THR A 155 0.43 -10.71 -29.81
CA THR A 155 1.47 -11.50 -29.15
C THR A 155 1.74 -10.97 -27.74
N ALA A 156 1.98 -9.67 -27.59
CA ALA A 156 2.25 -9.05 -26.30
C ALA A 156 1.05 -9.18 -25.34
N PHE A 157 -0.18 -9.08 -25.87
CA PHE A 157 -1.41 -9.26 -25.12
C PHE A 157 -1.55 -10.70 -24.59
N ARG A 158 -1.27 -11.71 -25.44
CA ARG A 158 -1.26 -13.12 -25.02
C ARG A 158 -0.18 -13.42 -23.98
N GLU A 159 1.01 -12.87 -24.12
CA GLU A 159 2.10 -13.04 -23.15
C GLU A 159 1.75 -12.50 -21.76
N LEU A 160 1.08 -11.35 -21.70
CA LEU A 160 0.76 -10.68 -20.43
C LEU A 160 -0.56 -11.18 -19.81
N LEU A 161 -1.60 -11.31 -20.63
CA LEU A 161 -2.98 -11.53 -20.19
C LEU A 161 -3.44 -12.99 -20.39
N GLY A 162 -2.68 -13.79 -21.14
CA GLY A 162 -2.88 -15.23 -21.32
C GLY A 162 -3.92 -15.61 -22.37
N SER A 163 -4.52 -14.65 -23.06
CA SER A 163 -5.59 -14.86 -24.05
C SER A 163 -5.58 -13.76 -25.11
N ALA A 164 -6.37 -13.91 -26.17
CA ALA A 164 -6.50 -12.91 -27.22
C ALA A 164 -7.43 -11.75 -26.78
N PRO A 165 -7.25 -10.54 -27.33
CA PRO A 165 -8.11 -9.38 -27.02
C PRO A 165 -9.59 -9.63 -27.35
N THR A 166 -9.88 -10.43 -28.37
CA THR A 166 -11.25 -10.71 -28.85
C THR A 166 -12.00 -11.75 -28.03
N SER A 167 -11.37 -12.41 -27.04
CA SER A 167 -11.98 -13.52 -26.30
C SER A 167 -11.90 -13.34 -24.77
N THR A 168 -11.74 -12.12 -24.27
CA THR A 168 -11.41 -11.87 -22.87
C THR A 168 -12.63 -11.46 -22.05
N SER A 169 -13.10 -12.35 -21.17
CA SER A 169 -13.94 -12.00 -20.00
C SER A 169 -13.11 -11.50 -18.81
N THR A 170 -11.83 -11.16 -19.06
CA THR A 170 -10.82 -10.87 -18.05
C THR A 170 -10.75 -9.38 -17.81
N VAL A 171 -10.99 -8.95 -16.56
CA VAL A 171 -10.91 -7.54 -16.17
C VAL A 171 -9.46 -7.20 -15.76
N PRO A 172 -8.91 -6.02 -16.08
CA PRO A 172 -7.64 -5.60 -15.50
C PRO A 172 -7.85 -5.25 -14.03
N LEU A 173 -7.02 -5.82 -13.18
CA LEU A 173 -6.88 -5.39 -11.80
C LEU A 173 -5.59 -4.59 -11.69
N PHE A 174 -5.72 -3.27 -11.62
CA PHE A 174 -4.58 -2.35 -11.49
C PHE A 174 -3.97 -2.50 -10.11
N VAL A 175 -2.64 -2.63 -10.05
CA VAL A 175 -1.88 -2.82 -8.82
C VAL A 175 -0.85 -1.71 -8.69
N GLN A 176 -0.83 -1.08 -7.53
CA GLN A 176 0.12 -0.03 -7.18
C GLN A 176 0.75 -0.30 -5.81
N ARG A 177 2.03 0.06 -5.66
CA ARG A 177 2.68 0.13 -4.34
C ARG A 177 2.50 1.54 -3.80
N LEU A 178 2.04 1.65 -2.56
CA LEU A 178 1.84 2.92 -1.87
C LEU A 178 2.79 2.98 -0.67
N ALA A 179 3.48 4.11 -0.52
CA ALA A 179 4.34 4.34 0.63
C ALA A 179 3.50 4.84 1.81
N THR A 180 3.72 4.31 3.01
CA THR A 180 3.08 4.81 4.23
C THR A 180 4.09 4.88 5.38
N PRO A 181 3.83 5.68 6.44
CA PRO A 181 4.65 5.68 7.65
C PRO A 181 4.78 4.31 8.33
N LEU A 182 3.85 3.38 8.07
CA LEU A 182 3.84 2.03 8.62
C LEU A 182 4.46 0.99 7.66
N GLY A 183 5.13 1.45 6.61
CA GLY A 183 5.77 0.63 5.58
C GLY A 183 5.00 0.62 4.26
N PRO A 184 5.58 -0.01 3.22
CA PRO A 184 4.97 -0.05 1.91
C PRO A 184 3.72 -0.94 1.92
N MET A 185 2.69 -0.50 1.24
CA MET A 185 1.46 -1.24 1.01
C MET A 185 1.31 -1.59 -0.48
N VAL A 186 0.54 -2.63 -0.78
CA VAL A 186 0.10 -2.99 -2.12
C VAL A 186 -1.40 -2.77 -2.18
N ALA A 187 -1.83 -1.94 -3.13
CA ALA A 187 -3.22 -1.66 -3.41
C ALA A 187 -3.62 -2.26 -4.76
N ALA A 188 -4.84 -2.75 -4.88
CA ALA A 188 -5.38 -3.24 -6.14
C ALA A 188 -6.83 -2.82 -6.36
N ALA A 189 -7.13 -2.27 -7.55
CA ALA A 189 -8.44 -1.76 -7.91
C ALA A 189 -8.81 -2.08 -9.37
N SER A 190 -10.12 -2.15 -9.61
CA SER A 190 -10.74 -2.13 -10.94
C SER A 190 -11.87 -1.11 -10.92
N ASP A 191 -12.59 -0.94 -12.04
CA ASP A 191 -13.76 -0.05 -12.08
C ASP A 191 -14.88 -0.45 -11.10
N ALA A 192 -14.88 -1.71 -10.62
CA ALA A 192 -15.80 -2.17 -9.58
C ALA A 192 -15.45 -1.68 -8.17
N GLY A 193 -14.24 -1.16 -7.95
CA GLY A 193 -13.77 -0.71 -6.63
C GLY A 193 -12.36 -1.18 -6.25
N LEU A 194 -11.88 -0.68 -5.12
CA LEU A 194 -10.70 -1.16 -4.42
C LEU A 194 -11.00 -2.53 -3.78
N CYS A 195 -10.18 -3.54 -4.07
CA CYS A 195 -10.38 -4.90 -3.56
C CYS A 195 -9.17 -5.45 -2.77
N LEU A 196 -8.08 -4.69 -2.71
CA LEU A 196 -6.91 -4.98 -1.88
C LEU A 196 -6.25 -3.67 -1.44
N LEU A 197 -5.88 -3.63 -0.17
CA LEU A 197 -4.93 -2.70 0.44
C LEU A 197 -4.29 -3.44 1.62
N GLU A 198 -3.04 -3.86 1.46
CA GLU A 198 -2.36 -4.70 2.44
C GLU A 198 -0.87 -4.36 2.51
N PHE A 199 -0.24 -4.58 3.66
CA PHE A 199 1.20 -4.34 3.81
C PHE A 199 2.02 -5.30 2.94
N ALA A 200 3.06 -4.78 2.29
CA ALA A 200 3.85 -5.54 1.33
C ALA A 200 4.66 -6.68 1.97
N ASP A 201 4.84 -6.64 3.28
CA ASP A 201 5.50 -7.67 4.09
C ASP A 201 4.51 -8.66 4.72
N GLU A 202 3.21 -8.56 4.44
CA GLU A 202 2.21 -9.52 4.93
C GLU A 202 2.45 -10.90 4.32
N PRO A 203 2.73 -11.96 5.11
CA PRO A 203 3.06 -13.29 4.58
C PRO A 203 1.95 -13.90 3.70
N ARG A 204 0.71 -13.46 3.90
CA ARG A 204 -0.45 -13.94 3.15
C ARG A 204 -0.69 -13.18 1.85
N LEU A 205 -0.01 -12.04 1.60
CA LEU A 205 -0.28 -11.13 0.48
C LEU A 205 -0.33 -11.84 -0.87
N GLU A 206 0.68 -12.64 -1.20
CA GLU A 206 0.71 -13.33 -2.49
C GLU A 206 -0.48 -14.28 -2.68
N ARG A 207 -0.89 -14.98 -1.61
CA ARG A 207 -2.05 -15.87 -1.64
C ARG A 207 -3.33 -15.05 -1.80
N GLN A 208 -3.45 -13.92 -1.10
CA GLN A 208 -4.60 -13.02 -1.21
C GLN A 208 -4.74 -12.51 -2.65
N VAL A 209 -3.67 -11.98 -3.23
CA VAL A 209 -3.61 -11.50 -4.62
C VAL A 209 -4.01 -12.61 -5.60
N ARG A 210 -3.46 -13.82 -5.48
CA ARG A 210 -3.82 -14.96 -6.35
C ARG A 210 -5.30 -15.34 -6.25
N LEU A 211 -5.87 -15.30 -5.05
CA LEU A 211 -7.29 -15.61 -4.84
C LEU A 211 -8.19 -14.52 -5.42
N LEU A 212 -7.83 -13.25 -5.24
CA LEU A 212 -8.53 -12.11 -5.82
C LEU A 212 -8.55 -12.21 -7.34
N SER A 213 -7.39 -12.39 -7.98
CA SER A 213 -7.29 -12.54 -9.44
C SER A 213 -8.17 -13.67 -9.98
N ARG A 214 -8.30 -14.79 -9.26
CA ARG A 214 -9.19 -15.89 -9.67
C ARG A 214 -10.67 -15.54 -9.48
N HIS A 215 -11.01 -14.90 -8.36
CA HIS A 215 -12.39 -14.62 -7.99
C HIS A 215 -13.04 -13.58 -8.92
N VAL A 216 -12.29 -12.57 -9.33
CA VAL A 216 -12.76 -11.54 -10.28
C VAL A 216 -12.33 -11.82 -11.73
N ASN A 217 -11.80 -13.02 -12.01
CA ASN A 217 -11.24 -13.38 -13.31
C ASN A 217 -10.31 -12.30 -13.89
N ALA A 218 -9.45 -11.72 -13.04
CA ALA A 218 -8.67 -10.54 -13.38
C ALA A 218 -7.18 -10.85 -13.57
N ARG A 219 -6.54 -10.04 -14.41
CA ARG A 219 -5.08 -10.03 -14.57
C ARG A 219 -4.50 -8.81 -13.88
N LEU A 220 -3.41 -9.02 -13.17
CA LEU A 220 -2.71 -7.94 -12.47
C LEU A 220 -1.99 -7.08 -13.49
N VAL A 221 -2.29 -5.79 -13.47
CA VAL A 221 -1.67 -4.78 -14.31
C VAL A 221 -0.97 -3.78 -13.40
N PRO A 222 0.35 -3.59 -13.52
CA PRO A 222 0.99 -2.47 -12.83
C PRO A 222 0.55 -1.15 -13.47
N GLY A 223 0.16 -0.17 -12.66
CA GLY A 223 -0.18 1.15 -13.19
C GLY A 223 -1.06 1.97 -12.27
N SER A 224 -1.36 3.19 -12.71
CA SER A 224 -2.31 4.06 -12.03
C SER A 224 -3.75 3.68 -12.38
N HIS A 225 -4.64 3.98 -11.45
CA HIS A 225 -6.08 3.92 -11.60
C HIS A 225 -6.65 5.09 -10.80
N GLN A 226 -7.80 5.66 -11.19
CA GLN A 226 -8.38 6.81 -10.50
C GLN A 226 -8.58 6.51 -9.00
N ILE A 227 -9.15 5.34 -8.68
CA ILE A 227 -9.32 4.88 -7.30
C ILE A 227 -8.00 4.82 -6.53
N LEU A 228 -6.92 4.33 -7.15
CA LEU A 228 -5.61 4.21 -6.48
C LEU A 228 -4.95 5.58 -6.26
N THR A 229 -5.20 6.52 -7.17
CA THR A 229 -4.74 7.91 -7.06
C THR A 229 -5.45 8.61 -5.90
N THR A 230 -6.78 8.51 -5.85
CA THR A 230 -7.57 9.02 -4.71
C THR A 230 -7.13 8.36 -3.41
N LEU A 231 -6.95 7.04 -3.40
CA LEU A 231 -6.50 6.30 -2.22
C LEU A 231 -5.15 6.81 -1.68
N ALA A 232 -4.19 7.10 -2.57
CA ALA A 232 -2.88 7.60 -2.15
C ALA A 232 -3.02 8.92 -1.38
N ALA A 233 -3.80 9.87 -1.92
CA ALA A 233 -4.06 11.16 -1.27
C ALA A 233 -4.83 11.00 0.05
N GLU A 234 -5.82 10.12 0.08
CA GLU A 234 -6.60 9.84 1.29
C GLU A 234 -5.76 9.18 2.40
N LEU A 235 -4.84 8.29 2.05
CA LEU A 235 -3.89 7.72 3.01
C LEU A 235 -2.94 8.78 3.56
N GLU A 236 -2.44 9.67 2.71
CA GLU A 236 -1.60 10.79 3.15
C GLU A 236 -2.34 11.68 4.16
N ALA A 237 -3.58 12.08 3.86
CA ALA A 237 -4.42 12.85 4.77
C ALA A 237 -4.75 12.08 6.07
N TYR A 238 -5.00 10.77 6.00
CA TYR A 238 -5.24 9.93 7.17
C TYR A 238 -4.03 9.91 8.10
N PHE A 239 -2.82 9.75 7.56
CA PHE A 239 -1.58 9.73 8.34
C PHE A 239 -1.15 11.12 8.83
N ALA A 240 -1.63 12.19 8.20
CA ALA A 240 -1.48 13.57 8.67
C ALA A 240 -2.38 13.92 9.88
N ALA A 241 -3.15 12.96 10.40
CA ALA A 241 -3.99 13.10 11.60
C ALA A 241 -5.17 14.08 11.46
N GLU A 242 -5.64 14.34 10.24
CA GLU A 242 -6.69 15.34 9.96
C GLU A 242 -8.13 14.84 10.17
N GLY A 243 -8.34 13.69 10.82
CA GLY A 243 -9.67 13.09 11.00
C GLY A 243 -10.31 12.74 9.65
N HIS A 244 -9.86 11.64 9.03
CA HIS A 244 -10.15 11.35 7.63
C HIS A 244 -11.22 10.25 7.45
N THR A 245 -12.10 10.45 6.47
CA THR A 245 -13.03 9.42 5.97
C THR A 245 -12.64 9.06 4.55
N PHE A 246 -12.40 7.77 4.29
CA PHE A 246 -12.09 7.28 2.96
C PHE A 246 -13.34 7.32 2.06
N SER A 247 -13.22 7.90 0.87
CA SER A 247 -14.31 7.99 -0.12
C SER A 247 -14.17 7.00 -1.26
N VAL A 248 -13.02 6.32 -1.37
CA VAL A 248 -12.77 5.32 -2.41
C VAL A 248 -13.84 4.21 -2.41
N PRO A 249 -14.42 3.86 -3.58
CA PRO A 249 -15.39 2.78 -3.67
C PRO A 249 -14.73 1.44 -3.36
N LEU A 250 -15.38 0.61 -2.54
CA LEU A 250 -14.87 -0.68 -2.09
C LEU A 250 -15.58 -1.84 -2.77
N GLN A 251 -14.81 -2.83 -3.22
CA GLN A 251 -15.33 -4.10 -3.70
C GLN A 251 -15.08 -5.18 -2.64
N LEU A 252 -16.10 -5.47 -1.82
CA LEU A 252 -15.99 -6.42 -0.72
C LEU A 252 -16.05 -7.87 -1.22
N LEU A 253 -14.90 -8.53 -1.34
CA LEU A 253 -14.78 -9.90 -1.84
C LEU A 253 -14.67 -10.91 -0.69
N GLY A 254 -15.82 -11.35 -0.18
CA GLY A 254 -15.94 -12.30 0.93
C GLY A 254 -17.28 -13.04 0.94
N THR A 255 -17.46 -13.96 1.89
CA THR A 255 -18.77 -14.57 2.13
C THR A 255 -19.77 -13.53 2.64
N PRO A 256 -21.08 -13.77 2.55
CA PRO A 256 -22.08 -12.85 3.10
C PRO A 256 -21.85 -12.52 4.58
N PHE A 257 -21.38 -13.48 5.37
CA PHE A 257 -21.02 -13.26 6.77
C PHE A 257 -19.77 -12.38 6.93
N GLN A 258 -18.75 -12.56 6.09
CA GLN A 258 -17.57 -11.69 6.09
C GLN A 258 -17.94 -10.25 5.70
N GLN A 259 -18.73 -10.08 4.64
CA GLN A 259 -19.21 -8.76 4.21
C GLN A 259 -19.99 -8.05 5.32
N GLN A 260 -20.92 -8.75 5.99
CA GLN A 260 -21.67 -8.19 7.14
C GLN A 260 -20.74 -7.74 8.29
N VAL A 261 -19.69 -8.52 8.59
CA VAL A 261 -18.70 -8.13 9.60
C VAL A 261 -17.91 -6.90 9.16
N TRP A 262 -17.49 -6.85 7.89
CA TRP A 262 -16.71 -5.74 7.33
C TRP A 262 -17.51 -4.44 7.23
N GLU A 263 -18.79 -4.51 6.89
CA GLU A 263 -19.72 -3.38 6.96
C GLU A 263 -19.85 -2.85 8.40
N ALA A 264 -19.98 -3.75 9.38
CA ALA A 264 -20.01 -3.38 10.78
C ALA A 264 -18.68 -2.78 11.27
N LEU A 265 -17.54 -3.20 10.72
CA LEU A 265 -16.24 -2.56 10.97
C LEU A 265 -16.20 -1.13 10.42
N LEU A 266 -16.67 -0.90 9.19
CA LEU A 266 -16.73 0.42 8.57
C LEU A 266 -17.60 1.40 9.38
N ALA A 267 -18.60 0.89 10.10
CA ALA A 267 -19.44 1.70 10.99
C ALA A 267 -18.76 2.12 12.30
N ILE A 268 -17.56 1.60 12.62
CA ILE A 268 -16.81 2.02 13.82
C ILE A 268 -16.14 3.37 13.54
N PRO A 269 -16.48 4.46 14.28
CA PRO A 269 -15.91 5.78 14.03
C PRO A 269 -14.39 5.85 14.26
N TYR A 270 -13.74 6.85 13.65
CA TYR A 270 -12.34 7.17 13.90
C TYR A 270 -12.09 7.43 15.39
N GLY A 271 -11.03 6.83 15.95
CA GLY A 271 -10.66 6.98 17.36
C GLY A 271 -11.54 6.20 18.34
N VAL A 272 -12.51 5.42 17.85
CA VAL A 272 -13.40 4.60 18.68
C VAL A 272 -13.06 3.12 18.52
N THR A 273 -13.00 2.40 19.63
CA THR A 273 -12.76 0.95 19.63
C THR A 273 -14.01 0.15 20.00
N ARG A 274 -14.03 -1.12 19.59
CA ARG A 274 -15.04 -2.12 19.98
C ARG A 274 -14.36 -3.44 20.34
N SER A 275 -15.02 -4.26 21.15
CA SER A 275 -14.65 -5.66 21.35
C SER A 275 -15.26 -6.55 20.26
N TYR A 276 -14.70 -7.74 20.08
CA TYR A 276 -15.29 -8.75 19.19
C TYR A 276 -16.72 -9.15 19.59
N ALA A 277 -17.05 -9.11 20.89
CA ALA A 277 -18.37 -9.44 21.40
C ALA A 277 -19.40 -8.33 21.10
N GLU A 278 -19.01 -7.07 21.23
CA GLU A 278 -19.85 -5.93 20.85
C GLU A 278 -20.12 -5.94 19.34
N LEU A 279 -19.09 -6.18 18.53
CA LEU A 279 -19.24 -6.27 17.06
C LEU A 279 -20.13 -7.46 16.65
N ALA A 280 -20.00 -8.60 17.32
CA ALA A 280 -20.89 -9.75 17.10
C ALA A 280 -22.35 -9.43 17.47
N THR A 281 -22.55 -8.66 18.53
CA THR A 281 -23.88 -8.20 18.96
C THR A 281 -24.48 -7.21 17.96
N SER A 282 -23.69 -6.27 17.43
CA SER A 282 -24.17 -5.26 16.48
C SER A 282 -24.64 -5.84 15.14
N ILE A 283 -24.12 -7.01 14.75
CA ILE A 283 -24.58 -7.73 13.54
C ILE A 283 -25.69 -8.76 13.83
N GLY A 284 -26.26 -8.77 15.04
CA GLY A 284 -27.34 -9.69 15.42
C GLY A 284 -26.87 -11.14 15.65
N ARG A 285 -25.59 -11.36 15.93
CA ARG A 285 -24.96 -12.68 16.13
C ARG A 285 -24.15 -12.74 17.43
N PRO A 286 -24.75 -12.52 18.62
CA PRO A 286 -24.02 -12.35 19.88
C PRO A 286 -23.10 -13.52 20.26
N THR A 287 -23.40 -14.75 19.83
CA THR A 287 -22.57 -15.94 20.08
C THR A 287 -21.42 -16.12 19.09
N ALA A 288 -21.30 -15.27 18.07
CA ALA A 288 -20.37 -15.44 16.95
C ALA A 288 -19.03 -14.71 17.10
N ALA A 289 -18.64 -14.27 18.31
CA ALA A 289 -17.42 -13.48 18.53
C ALA A 289 -16.15 -14.07 17.91
N ARG A 290 -15.96 -15.40 17.99
CA ARG A 290 -14.81 -16.08 17.35
C ARG A 290 -14.87 -16.05 15.82
N ALA A 291 -16.07 -16.20 15.25
CA ALA A 291 -16.27 -16.11 13.80
C ALA A 291 -16.04 -14.68 13.30
N VAL A 292 -16.49 -13.68 14.06
CA VAL A 292 -16.20 -12.26 13.81
C VAL A 292 -14.70 -11.99 13.85
N ALA A 293 -13.99 -12.50 14.86
CA ALA A 293 -12.53 -12.35 14.95
C ALA A 293 -11.80 -12.96 13.74
N ARG A 294 -12.27 -14.11 13.23
CA ARG A 294 -11.74 -14.71 12.01
C ARG A 294 -12.02 -13.84 10.78
N SER A 295 -13.25 -13.36 10.60
CA SER A 295 -13.61 -12.45 9.50
C SER A 295 -12.82 -11.14 9.55
N ASN A 296 -12.53 -10.62 10.74
CA ASN A 296 -11.67 -9.44 10.96
C ASN A 296 -10.23 -9.70 10.47
N GLY A 297 -9.69 -10.89 10.72
CA GLY A 297 -8.36 -11.30 10.27
C GLY A 297 -8.27 -11.67 8.77
N ASP A 298 -9.40 -11.85 8.11
CA ASP A 298 -9.53 -12.09 6.66
C ASP A 298 -9.71 -10.78 5.87
N ASN A 299 -9.78 -9.63 6.55
CA ASN A 299 -9.83 -8.31 5.92
C ASN A 299 -8.60 -8.10 5.01
N ARG A 300 -8.85 -7.64 3.79
CA ARG A 300 -7.82 -7.35 2.76
C ARG A 300 -7.73 -5.88 2.41
N LEU A 301 -8.51 -5.03 3.07
CA LEU A 301 -8.55 -3.60 2.90
C LEU A 301 -8.13 -2.97 4.22
N ALA A 302 -6.88 -3.23 4.62
CA ALA A 302 -6.30 -2.72 5.86
C ALA A 302 -6.41 -1.19 5.91
N ILE A 303 -6.49 -0.63 7.13
CA ILE A 303 -6.72 0.80 7.41
C ILE A 303 -8.13 1.26 7.03
N ILE A 304 -8.59 1.05 5.80
CA ILE A 304 -9.91 1.49 5.32
C ILE A 304 -11.03 0.73 6.01
N ILE A 305 -11.03 -0.61 5.93
CA ILE A 305 -11.85 -1.44 6.81
C ILE A 305 -11.08 -1.49 8.13
N PRO A 306 -11.56 -0.84 9.20
CA PRO A 306 -10.74 -0.52 10.34
C PRO A 306 -10.66 -1.68 11.33
N CYS A 307 -10.13 -2.82 10.88
CA CYS A 307 -9.96 -4.03 11.67
C CYS A 307 -8.99 -3.85 12.86
N HIS A 308 -8.20 -2.77 12.87
CA HIS A 308 -7.38 -2.34 14.00
C HIS A 308 -8.20 -1.75 15.16
N ARG A 309 -9.42 -1.26 14.91
CA ARG A 309 -10.32 -0.70 15.94
C ARG A 309 -11.01 -1.76 16.80
N VAL A 310 -10.88 -3.04 16.46
CA VAL A 310 -11.44 -4.14 17.25
C VAL A 310 -10.39 -4.74 18.17
N ILE A 311 -10.62 -4.76 19.48
CA ILE A 311 -9.65 -5.18 20.50
C ILE A 311 -10.17 -6.33 21.37
N GLY A 312 -9.27 -6.94 22.15
CA GLY A 312 -9.64 -7.94 23.14
C GLY A 312 -10.56 -7.36 24.23
N ALA A 313 -11.30 -8.22 24.93
CA ALA A 313 -12.15 -7.78 26.04
C ALA A 313 -11.36 -7.18 27.22
N ASP A 314 -10.07 -7.51 27.32
CA ASP A 314 -9.10 -6.94 28.26
C ASP A 314 -8.50 -5.61 27.79
N GLY A 315 -8.95 -5.08 26.65
CA GLY A 315 -8.44 -3.86 26.04
C GLY A 315 -7.13 -4.04 25.26
N SER A 316 -6.58 -5.26 25.20
CA SER A 316 -5.30 -5.49 24.53
C SER A 316 -5.43 -5.52 23.00
N PRO A 317 -4.49 -4.89 22.25
CA PRO A 317 -4.41 -5.03 20.81
C PRO A 317 -3.89 -6.44 20.49
N THR A 318 -4.80 -7.37 20.24
CA THR A 318 -4.46 -8.73 19.78
C THR A 318 -4.71 -8.86 18.30
N GLY A 319 -3.91 -9.68 17.61
CA GLY A 319 -4.14 -10.13 16.23
C GLY A 319 -4.35 -9.01 15.19
N TYR A 320 -3.37 -8.81 14.31
CA TYR A 320 -3.51 -7.90 13.17
C TYR A 320 -2.75 -8.48 11.99
N GLY A 321 -3.36 -8.43 10.79
CA GLY A 321 -2.74 -8.93 9.55
C GLY A 321 -1.35 -8.33 9.39
N GLY A 322 -1.26 -7.00 9.33
CA GLY A 322 0.03 -6.28 9.27
C GLY A 322 0.86 -6.28 10.56
N GLY A 323 0.58 -7.11 11.57
CA GLY A 323 1.33 -7.15 12.82
C GLY A 323 0.81 -6.21 13.92
N VAL A 324 0.93 -6.64 15.17
CA VAL A 324 0.35 -5.96 16.35
C VAL A 324 0.88 -4.53 16.53
N TRP A 325 2.14 -4.28 16.18
CA TRP A 325 2.74 -2.94 16.28
C TRP A 325 2.03 -1.92 15.36
N ARG A 326 1.59 -2.33 14.15
CA ARG A 326 0.85 -1.44 13.22
C ARG A 326 -0.50 -1.08 13.79
N LYS A 327 -1.20 -2.08 14.35
CA LYS A 327 -2.48 -1.88 15.04
C LYS A 327 -2.33 -0.89 16.19
N GLN A 328 -1.30 -1.05 17.01
CA GLN A 328 -1.02 -0.10 18.09
C GLN A 328 -0.76 1.31 17.57
N ARG A 329 0.10 1.46 16.54
CA ARG A 329 0.42 2.77 15.98
C ARG A 329 -0.77 3.48 15.33
N LEU A 330 -1.65 2.72 14.66
CA LEU A 330 -2.90 3.23 14.12
C LEU A 330 -3.84 3.69 15.24
N LEU A 331 -3.99 2.90 16.32
CA LEU A 331 -4.79 3.31 17.47
C LEU A 331 -4.25 4.58 18.14
N GLU A 332 -2.93 4.70 18.28
CA GLU A 332 -2.27 5.90 18.83
C GLU A 332 -2.48 7.14 17.95
N LEU A 333 -2.34 6.99 16.63
CA LEU A 333 -2.62 8.05 15.65
C LEU A 333 -4.07 8.55 15.80
N GLU A 334 -5.02 7.62 15.89
CA GLU A 334 -6.43 7.96 16.00
C GLU A 334 -6.80 8.58 17.36
N ALA A 335 -6.15 8.13 18.44
CA ALA A 335 -6.36 8.67 19.78
C ALA A 335 -5.76 10.09 19.95
N GLY A 336 -4.60 10.37 19.35
CA GLY A 336 -3.94 11.67 19.44
C GLY A 336 -4.76 12.81 18.82
N SER A 337 -5.44 12.54 17.70
CA SER A 337 -6.28 13.51 16.98
C SER A 337 -7.56 13.87 17.75
N ALA A 338 -8.09 12.96 18.57
CA ALA A 338 -9.30 13.18 19.37
C ALA A 338 -9.12 14.27 20.45
N SER A 339 -7.88 14.56 20.86
CA SER A 339 -7.58 15.56 21.88
C SER A 339 -7.63 17.02 21.37
N VAL A 340 -7.48 17.26 20.07
CA VAL A 340 -7.44 18.61 19.49
C VAL A 340 -8.85 19.15 19.16
N GLY A 341 -9.82 18.26 18.89
CA GLY A 341 -11.20 18.65 18.55
C GLY A 341 -12.07 19.11 19.72
N GLN A 342 -11.73 18.77 20.97
CA GLN A 342 -12.52 19.18 22.16
C GLN A 342 -12.09 20.52 22.77
N ALA A 343 -10.89 21.02 22.46
CA ALA A 343 -10.42 22.32 22.97
C ALA A 343 -11.03 23.52 22.24
N ALA A 344 -11.59 23.34 21.04
CA ALA A 344 -12.11 24.43 20.20
C ALA A 344 -13.59 24.81 20.48
N SER A 345 -14.32 24.04 21.29
CA SER A 345 -15.74 24.32 21.61
C SER A 345 -15.98 24.90 23.02
N ALA A 346 -14.95 24.95 23.87
CA ALA A 346 -15.04 25.49 25.22
C ALA A 346 -14.41 26.90 25.29
N GLY A 347 -15.01 27.87 24.59
CA GLY A 347 -14.47 29.22 24.61
C GLY A 347 -15.25 30.24 23.80
N LYS A 348 -16.50 30.50 24.20
CA LYS A 348 -17.13 31.83 24.15
C LYS A 348 -18.59 31.76 24.63
N SER A 349 -18.84 32.30 25.81
CA SER A 349 -20.03 33.09 26.08
C SER A 349 -19.66 34.16 27.12
N PRO A 350 -20.13 35.40 26.92
CA PRO A 350 -19.70 36.58 27.68
C PRO A 350 -20.14 36.57 29.14
#